data_AF-A0A3E2YFP9-F1
#
_entry.id   AF-A0A3E2YFP9-F1
#
_cell.length_a   1.000
_cell.length_b   1.000
_cell.length_c   1.000
_cell.angle_alpha   90.00
_cell.angle_beta   90.00
_cell.angle_gamma   90.00
#
_symmetry.space_group_name_H-M   'P 1'
#
loop_
_entity.id
_entity.type
_entity.pdbx_description
1 polymer ?
#
loop_
_entity_poly.entity_id
_entity_poly.type
_entity_poly.pdbx_seq_one_letter_code
_entity_poly.pdbx_strand_id
1 'polypeptide(L)'
;MTTTWRHLPAPAREIAVAATEAVAAARARDREAYDEAVDRLAGADRSGLVLGAVVRLLLEETHPDGLDGDDVRQVLETCVRGAASWQSDIDPHVVLVLLAGALGVYDPDDDATPPDPAALARHAPLLLADLLAGTGRPLDGWLTAAFAEIRRTELHD
;
A
#
# COMPACT_ATOMS: atom_id res chain seq x y z
N MET A 1 -0.01 -7.12 -21.86
CA MET A 1 -0.93 -7.75 -20.88
C MET A 1 -0.18 -8.87 -20.17
N THR A 2 0.34 -8.59 -18.97
CA THR A 2 1.02 -9.59 -18.14
C THR A 2 0.01 -10.65 -17.69
N THR A 3 0.38 -11.91 -17.85
CA THR A 3 -0.47 -13.08 -17.52
C THR A 3 -0.56 -13.35 -16.02
N THR A 4 0.14 -12.56 -15.19
CA THR A 4 0.38 -12.78 -13.76
C THR A 4 -0.90 -13.05 -12.98
N TRP A 5 -1.98 -12.30 -13.24
CA TRP A 5 -3.17 -12.26 -12.38
C TRP A 5 -4.39 -13.01 -12.90
N ARG A 6 -4.27 -13.73 -14.02
CA ARG A 6 -5.44 -14.38 -14.66
C ARG A 6 -6.11 -15.44 -13.77
N HIS A 7 -5.37 -15.98 -12.81
CA HIS A 7 -5.85 -16.98 -11.86
C HIS A 7 -6.64 -16.38 -10.68
N LEU A 8 -6.59 -15.06 -10.48
CA LEU A 8 -7.32 -14.37 -9.41
C LEU A 8 -8.80 -14.14 -9.80
N PRO A 9 -9.72 -14.17 -8.82
CA PRO A 9 -11.07 -13.64 -8.99
C PRO A 9 -11.05 -12.20 -9.51
N ALA A 10 -12.11 -11.78 -10.21
CA ALA A 10 -12.16 -10.46 -10.84
C ALA A 10 -11.90 -9.28 -9.86
N PRO A 11 -12.47 -9.25 -8.64
CA PRO A 11 -12.19 -8.16 -7.69
C PRO A 11 -10.72 -8.09 -7.27
N ALA A 12 -10.12 -9.22 -6.92
CA ALA A 12 -8.70 -9.28 -6.53
C ALA A 12 -7.77 -8.88 -7.70
N ARG A 13 -8.14 -9.25 -8.92
CA ARG A 13 -7.40 -8.86 -10.12
C ARG A 13 -7.45 -7.35 -10.37
N GLU A 14 -8.60 -6.71 -10.14
CA GLU A 14 -8.72 -5.25 -10.29
C GLU A 14 -7.79 -4.52 -9.31
N ILE A 15 -7.79 -4.93 -8.04
CA ILE A 15 -6.87 -4.39 -7.03
C ILE A 15 -5.41 -4.54 -7.47
N ALA A 16 -5.03 -5.74 -7.95
CA ALA A 16 -3.66 -6.00 -8.38
C ALA A 16 -3.24 -5.10 -9.56
N VAL A 17 -4.13 -4.92 -10.54
CA VAL A 17 -3.87 -4.09 -11.72
C VAL A 17 -3.75 -2.62 -11.32
N ALA A 18 -4.75 -2.09 -10.61
CA ALA A 18 -4.77 -0.70 -10.18
C ALA A 18 -3.61 -0.36 -9.23
N ALA A 19 -3.23 -1.26 -8.32
CA ALA A 19 -2.06 -1.09 -7.45
C ALA A 19 -0.75 -1.03 -8.24
N THR A 20 -0.56 -1.92 -9.22
CA THR A 20 0.62 -1.91 -10.07
C THR A 20 0.70 -0.64 -10.92
N GLU A 21 -0.42 -0.17 -11.45
CA GLU A 21 -0.48 1.08 -12.21
C GLU A 21 -0.21 2.31 -11.33
N ALA A 22 -0.81 2.38 -10.14
CA ALA A 22 -0.58 3.47 -9.20
C ALA A 22 0.89 3.53 -8.73
N VAL A 23 1.51 2.39 -8.41
CA VAL A 23 2.93 2.34 -8.03
C VAL A 23 3.83 2.70 -9.22
N ALA A 24 3.50 2.28 -10.44
CA ALA A 24 4.25 2.64 -11.64
C ALA A 24 4.17 4.15 -11.91
N ALA A 25 2.97 4.74 -11.84
CA ALA A 25 2.75 6.17 -11.98
C ALA A 25 3.46 6.97 -10.89
N ALA A 26 3.44 6.50 -9.64
CA ALA A 26 4.17 7.12 -8.52
C ALA A 26 5.68 7.18 -8.77
N ARG A 27 6.26 6.09 -9.27
CA ARG A 27 7.69 6.03 -9.62
C ARG A 27 8.03 6.95 -10.79
N ALA A 28 7.13 7.07 -11.77
CA ALA A 28 7.26 7.98 -12.90
C ALA A 28 6.96 9.45 -12.56
N ARG A 29 6.39 9.71 -11.37
CA ARG A 29 5.83 11.01 -10.96
C ARG A 29 4.78 11.53 -11.94
N ASP A 30 4.03 10.61 -12.53
CA ASP A 30 2.94 10.92 -13.47
C ASP A 30 1.65 11.13 -12.68
N ARG A 31 1.26 12.40 -12.47
CA ARG A 31 0.10 12.76 -11.64
C ARG A 31 -1.21 12.25 -12.24
N GLU A 32 -1.39 12.37 -13.55
CA GLU A 32 -2.64 12.02 -14.23
C GLU A 32 -2.87 10.50 -14.17
N ALA A 33 -1.85 9.71 -14.55
CA ALA A 33 -1.93 8.25 -14.44
C ALA A 33 -2.07 7.78 -12.99
N TYR A 34 -1.49 8.51 -12.04
CA TYR A 34 -1.61 8.21 -10.62
C TYR A 34 -3.04 8.40 -10.11
N ASP A 35 -3.65 9.55 -10.40
CA ASP A 35 -5.01 9.86 -9.96
C ASP A 35 -6.02 8.84 -10.54
N GLU A 36 -5.91 8.47 -11.82
CA GLU A 36 -6.79 7.46 -12.43
C GLU A 36 -6.66 6.08 -11.75
N ALA A 37 -5.44 5.65 -11.45
CA ALA A 37 -5.20 4.37 -10.80
C ALA A 37 -5.68 4.34 -9.35
N VAL A 38 -5.48 5.46 -8.62
CA VAL A 38 -5.97 5.63 -7.24
C VAL A 38 -7.49 5.65 -7.18
N ASP A 39 -8.18 6.29 -8.12
CA ASP A 39 -9.65 6.31 -8.15
C ASP A 39 -10.23 4.90 -8.31
N ARG A 40 -9.59 4.04 -9.13
CA ARG A 40 -9.96 2.63 -9.24
C ARG A 40 -9.68 1.84 -7.96
N LEU A 41 -8.55 2.10 -7.29
CA LEU A 41 -8.26 1.48 -5.99
C LEU A 41 -9.27 1.89 -4.91
N ALA A 42 -9.67 3.16 -4.89
CA ALA A 42 -10.67 3.68 -3.95
C ALA A 42 -12.05 3.04 -4.17
N GLY A 43 -12.40 2.73 -5.42
CA GLY A 43 -13.63 2.01 -5.77
C GLY A 43 -13.57 0.49 -5.59
N ALA A 44 -12.38 -0.09 -5.41
CA ALA A 44 -12.20 -1.52 -5.28
C ALA A 44 -12.36 -1.97 -3.82
N ASP A 45 -13.40 -2.77 -3.57
CA ASP A 45 -13.64 -3.34 -2.25
C ASP A 45 -12.42 -4.14 -1.75
N ARG A 46 -12.13 -4.05 -0.45
CA ARG A 46 -10.98 -4.71 0.22
C ARG A 46 -9.59 -4.25 -0.26
N SER A 47 -9.46 -3.20 -1.07
CA SER A 47 -8.16 -2.69 -1.52
C SER A 47 -7.24 -2.34 -0.34
N GLY A 48 -7.78 -1.67 0.70
CA GLY A 48 -7.03 -1.34 1.92
C GLY A 48 -6.43 -2.56 2.63
N LEU A 49 -7.19 -3.67 2.72
CA LEU A 49 -6.69 -4.92 3.33
C LEU A 49 -5.49 -5.48 2.55
N VAL A 50 -5.60 -5.51 1.22
CA VAL A 50 -4.54 -6.04 0.35
C VAL A 50 -3.31 -5.16 0.42
N LEU A 51 -3.45 -3.84 0.28
CA LEU A 51 -2.33 -2.92 0.31
C LEU A 51 -1.67 -2.89 1.70
N GLY A 52 -2.45 -2.96 2.79
CA GLY A 52 -1.92 -3.08 4.14
C GLY A 52 -1.11 -4.37 4.34
N ALA A 53 -1.59 -5.51 3.83
CA ALA A 53 -0.83 -6.77 3.86
C ALA A 53 0.48 -6.68 3.07
N VAL A 54 0.49 -6.00 1.92
CA VAL A 54 1.72 -5.75 1.14
C VAL A 54 2.70 -4.85 1.91
N VAL A 55 2.21 -3.76 2.53
CA VAL A 55 3.06 -2.88 3.36
C VAL A 55 3.69 -3.68 4.49
N ARG A 56 2.90 -4.49 5.22
CA ARG A 56 3.41 -5.35 6.30
C ARG A 56 4.55 -6.26 5.81
N LEU A 57 4.32 -6.98 4.71
CA LEU A 57 5.34 -7.88 4.14
C LEU A 57 6.62 -7.14 3.74
N LEU A 58 6.51 -5.92 3.20
CA LEU A 58 7.67 -5.10 2.86
C LEU A 58 8.43 -4.59 4.09
N LEU A 59 7.73 -4.20 5.15
CA LEU A 59 8.33 -3.79 6.42
C LEU A 59 9.07 -4.97 7.07
N GLU A 60 8.46 -6.17 7.10
CA GLU A 60 9.07 -7.40 7.62
C GLU A 60 10.33 -7.81 6.84
N GLU A 61 10.31 -7.69 5.51
CA GLU A 61 11.47 -7.99 4.66
C GLU A 61 12.63 -7.01 4.91
N THR A 62 12.32 -5.73 5.11
CA THR A 62 13.35 -4.69 5.29
C THR A 62 13.88 -4.60 6.71
N HIS A 63 13.14 -5.13 7.69
CA HIS A 63 13.48 -5.09 9.12
C HIS A 63 13.27 -6.48 9.76
N PRO A 64 14.10 -7.47 9.40
CA PRO A 64 13.94 -8.85 9.88
C PRO A 64 14.15 -9.00 11.39
N ASP A 65 14.88 -8.07 12.01
CA ASP A 65 15.12 -8.03 13.46
C ASP A 65 14.01 -7.29 14.24
N GLY A 66 12.98 -6.80 13.54
CA GLY A 66 11.89 -6.00 14.07
C GLY A 66 12.02 -4.51 13.72
N LEU A 67 10.90 -3.79 13.81
CA LEU A 67 10.82 -2.33 13.63
C LEU A 67 10.70 -1.64 14.98
N ASP A 68 11.44 -0.55 15.15
CA ASP A 68 11.22 0.40 16.23
C ASP A 68 10.56 1.71 15.75
N GLY A 69 10.36 2.65 16.68
CA GLY A 69 9.71 3.93 16.38
C GLY A 69 10.56 4.87 15.51
N ASP A 70 11.87 4.73 15.51
CA ASP A 70 12.76 5.52 14.66
C ASP A 70 12.75 4.97 13.22
N ASP A 71 12.67 3.64 13.04
CA ASP A 71 12.46 3.02 11.73
C ASP A 71 11.15 3.49 11.07
N VAL A 72 10.04 3.48 11.83
CA VAL A 72 8.74 3.96 11.37
C VAL A 72 8.81 5.45 11.00
N ARG A 73 9.48 6.27 11.83
CA ARG A 73 9.67 7.70 11.53
C ARG A 73 10.47 7.88 10.24
N GLN A 74 11.53 7.11 10.03
CA GLN A 74 12.37 7.21 8.83
C GLN A 74 11.59 6.86 7.56
N VAL A 75 10.78 5.79 7.58
CA VAL A 75 9.91 5.41 6.46
C VAL A 75 8.91 6.52 6.16
N LEU A 76 8.23 7.03 7.20
CA LEU A 76 7.27 8.13 7.06
C LEU A 76 7.92 9.37 6.43
N GLU A 77 9.06 9.81 6.96
CA GLU A 77 9.77 11.00 6.47
C GLU A 77 10.23 10.84 5.02
N THR A 78 10.76 9.67 4.66
CA THR A 78 11.27 9.39 3.32
C THR A 78 10.14 9.38 2.30
N CYS A 79 9.06 8.64 2.58
CA CYS A 79 7.87 8.59 1.73
C CYS A 79 7.27 9.99 1.53
N VAL A 80 7.02 10.73 2.62
CA VAL A 80 6.39 12.06 2.56
C VAL A 80 7.27 13.03 1.77
N ARG A 81 8.58 13.10 2.08
CA ARG A 81 9.50 14.01 1.40
C ARG A 81 9.66 13.66 -0.08
N GLY A 82 9.70 12.38 -0.43
CA GLY A 82 9.80 11.91 -1.80
C GLY A 82 8.59 12.31 -2.66
N ALA A 83 7.39 12.14 -2.10
CA ALA A 83 6.15 12.43 -2.79
C ALA A 83 5.77 13.93 -2.81
N ALA A 84 6.05 14.70 -1.76
CA ALA A 84 5.65 16.10 -1.63
C ALA A 84 6.12 17.01 -2.78
N SER A 85 7.19 16.63 -3.49
CA SER A 85 7.71 17.38 -4.64
C SER A 85 6.81 17.32 -5.89
N TRP A 86 5.93 16.32 -6.01
CA TRP A 86 5.13 16.07 -7.20
C TRP A 86 3.68 15.70 -6.91
N GLN A 87 3.34 15.32 -5.68
CA GLN A 87 1.97 15.17 -5.16
C GLN A 87 1.75 16.16 -4.03
N SER A 88 0.92 17.17 -4.29
CA SER A 88 0.62 18.25 -3.33
C SER A 88 -0.27 17.79 -2.17
N ASP A 89 -1.03 16.73 -2.39
CA ASP A 89 -2.11 16.30 -1.51
C ASP A 89 -1.67 15.18 -0.57
N ILE A 90 -0.35 14.95 -0.46
CA ILE A 90 0.19 13.98 0.49
C ILE A 90 0.02 14.48 1.93
N ASP A 91 -0.59 13.63 2.75
CA ASP A 91 -0.84 13.84 4.16
C ASP A 91 0.00 12.85 5.00
N PRO A 92 0.96 13.35 5.79
CA PRO A 92 1.77 12.52 6.69
C PRO A 92 0.95 11.72 7.70
N HIS A 93 -0.21 12.24 8.13
CA HIS A 93 -1.07 11.55 9.08
C HIS A 93 -1.66 10.27 8.46
N VAL A 94 -2.10 10.33 7.21
CA VAL A 94 -2.62 9.16 6.50
C VAL A 94 -1.55 8.09 6.29
N VAL A 95 -0.31 8.51 5.98
CA VAL A 95 0.82 7.58 5.87
C VAL A 95 1.14 6.91 7.22
N LEU A 96 1.08 7.67 8.32
CA LEU A 96 1.26 7.11 9.66
C LEU A 96 0.17 6.08 10.00
N VAL A 97 -1.10 6.37 9.68
CA VAL A 97 -2.21 5.43 9.87
C VAL A 97 -2.01 4.16 9.05
N LEU A 98 -1.55 4.26 7.80
CA LEU A 98 -1.23 3.09 6.97
C LEU A 98 -0.13 2.22 7.58
N LEU A 99 0.93 2.83 8.10
CA LEU A 99 2.01 2.11 8.80
C LEU A 99 1.50 1.44 10.07
N ALA A 100 0.76 2.18 10.89
CA ALA A 100 0.19 1.66 12.14
C ALA A 100 -0.81 0.51 11.89
N GLY A 101 -1.65 0.62 10.87
CA GLY A 101 -2.57 -0.44 10.45
C GLY A 101 -1.84 -1.68 9.94
N ALA A 102 -0.80 -1.52 9.13
CA ALA A 102 0.02 -2.63 8.66
C ALA A 102 0.75 -3.37 9.80
N LEU A 103 1.11 -2.65 10.86
CA LEU A 103 1.73 -3.20 12.08
C LEU A 103 0.72 -3.73 13.09
N GLY A 104 -0.60 -3.61 12.84
CA GLY A 104 -1.65 -4.07 13.74
C GLY A 104 -1.76 -3.25 15.04
N VAL A 105 -1.29 -2.00 15.04
CA VAL A 105 -1.33 -1.10 16.21
C VAL A 105 -2.35 0.02 16.07
N TYR A 106 -3.08 0.06 14.95
CA TYR A 106 -4.17 1.00 14.71
C TYR A 106 -5.51 0.27 14.72
N ASP A 107 -6.44 0.76 15.55
CA ASP A 107 -7.84 0.39 15.54
C ASP A 107 -8.67 1.59 15.07
N PRO A 108 -9.36 1.52 13.91
CA PRO A 108 -10.18 2.62 13.42
C PRO A 108 -11.37 2.95 14.33
N ASP A 109 -11.85 2.01 15.16
CA ASP A 109 -12.97 2.26 16.08
C ASP A 109 -12.55 3.13 17.27
N ASP A 110 -11.24 3.15 17.59
CA ASP A 110 -10.65 4.01 18.62
C ASP A 110 -10.25 5.40 18.09
N ASP A 111 -10.34 5.62 16.77
CA ASP A 111 -10.08 6.91 16.13
C ASP A 111 -11.38 7.70 15.95
N ALA A 112 -11.44 8.92 16.49
CA ALA A 112 -12.59 9.78 16.32
C ALA A 112 -12.74 10.33 14.89
N THR A 113 -11.64 10.35 14.12
CA THR A 113 -11.59 10.92 12.77
C THR A 113 -10.71 10.07 11.84
N PRO A 114 -11.06 8.79 11.62
CA PRO A 114 -10.25 7.90 10.79
C PRO A 114 -10.16 8.45 9.37
N PRO A 115 -9.02 8.29 8.67
CA PRO A 115 -8.88 8.71 7.29
C PRO A 115 -9.93 8.05 6.39
N ASP A 116 -10.45 8.83 5.44
CA ASP A 116 -11.37 8.32 4.42
C ASP A 116 -10.71 7.20 3.60
N PRO A 117 -11.44 6.12 3.22
CA PRO A 117 -10.88 5.07 2.37
C PRO A 117 -10.24 5.56 1.07
N ALA A 118 -10.74 6.64 0.45
CA ALA A 118 -10.10 7.20 -0.74
C ALA A 118 -8.76 7.89 -0.39
N ALA A 119 -8.64 8.48 0.80
CA ALA A 119 -7.37 8.99 1.30
C ALA A 119 -6.37 7.83 1.51
N LEU A 120 -6.79 6.72 2.13
CA LEU A 120 -5.94 5.53 2.29
C LEU A 120 -5.49 4.98 0.93
N ALA A 121 -6.40 4.85 -0.03
CA ALA A 121 -6.10 4.41 -1.39
C ALA A 121 -5.14 5.35 -2.14
N ARG A 122 -5.22 6.66 -1.87
CA ARG A 122 -4.33 7.68 -2.45
C ARG A 122 -2.92 7.65 -1.86
N HIS A 123 -2.74 7.21 -0.62
CA HIS A 123 -1.44 7.27 0.06
C HIS A 123 -0.69 5.94 0.02
N ALA A 124 -1.42 4.82 0.04
CA ALA A 124 -0.81 3.49 0.07
C ALA A 124 0.15 3.22 -1.11
N PRO A 125 -0.17 3.57 -2.38
CA PRO A 125 0.76 3.34 -3.49
C PRO A 125 2.03 4.19 -3.42
N LEU A 126 2.00 5.38 -2.79
CA LEU A 126 3.21 6.19 -2.55
C LEU A 126 4.14 5.48 -1.56
N LEU A 127 3.57 4.99 -0.46
CA LEU A 127 4.30 4.22 0.55
C LEU A 127 4.87 2.92 -0.05
N LEU A 128 4.09 2.21 -0.85
CA LEU A 128 4.57 1.01 -1.55
C LEU A 128 5.69 1.33 -2.53
N ALA A 129 5.59 2.41 -3.30
CA ALA A 129 6.64 2.82 -4.22
C ALA A 129 7.96 3.11 -3.50
N ASP A 130 7.89 3.77 -2.34
CA ASP A 130 9.03 4.09 -1.47
C ASP A 130 9.67 2.82 -0.88
N LEU A 131 8.88 1.99 -0.19
CA LEU A 131 9.35 0.73 0.41
C LEU A 131 9.95 -0.23 -0.63
N LEU A 132 9.31 -0.35 -1.80
CA LEU A 132 9.81 -1.22 -2.86
C LEU A 132 11.16 -0.75 -3.41
N ALA A 133 11.48 0.56 -3.36
CA ALA A 133 12.76 1.07 -3.82
C ALA A 133 13.94 0.48 -3.04
N GLY A 134 13.73 0.11 -1.76
CA GLY A 134 14.72 -0.55 -0.91
C GLY A 134 14.91 -2.06 -1.19
N THR A 135 13.96 -2.71 -1.86
CA THR A 135 13.94 -4.19 -2.00
C THR A 135 14.51 -4.70 -3.33
N GLY A 136 14.50 -3.87 -4.38
CA GLY A 136 14.87 -4.28 -5.74
C GLY A 136 13.92 -5.31 -6.39
N ARG A 137 12.80 -5.68 -5.73
CA ARG A 137 11.84 -6.68 -6.21
C ARG A 137 10.58 -6.02 -6.81
N PRO A 138 9.92 -6.64 -7.80
CA PRO A 138 8.68 -6.12 -8.36
C PRO A 138 7.50 -6.31 -7.39
N LEU A 139 6.52 -5.40 -7.46
CA LEU A 139 5.28 -5.45 -6.66
C LEU A 139 4.50 -6.77 -6.84
N ASP A 140 4.55 -7.36 -8.04
CA ASP A 140 3.83 -8.59 -8.36
C ASP A 140 4.13 -9.75 -7.40
N GLY A 141 5.37 -9.87 -6.91
CA GLY A 141 5.72 -10.90 -5.93
C GLY A 141 4.99 -10.69 -4.60
N TRP A 142 4.89 -9.43 -4.17
CA TRP A 142 4.30 -9.04 -2.89
C TRP A 142 2.78 -9.13 -2.91
N LEU A 143 2.13 -8.69 -3.99
CA LEU A 143 0.70 -8.86 -4.19
C LEU A 143 0.30 -10.34 -4.17
N THR A 144 1.08 -11.20 -4.85
CA THR A 144 0.84 -12.65 -4.83
C THR A 144 0.91 -13.22 -3.42
N ALA A 145 1.92 -12.84 -2.64
CA ALA A 145 2.07 -13.26 -1.25
C ALA A 145 0.93 -12.74 -0.35
N ALA A 146 0.56 -11.47 -0.50
CA ALA A 146 -0.54 -10.86 0.25
C ALA A 146 -1.87 -11.58 0.01
N PHE A 147 -2.22 -11.88 -1.26
CA PHE A 147 -3.43 -12.63 -1.57
C PHE A 147 -3.42 -14.06 -1.01
N ALA A 148 -2.25 -14.72 -1.02
CA ALA A 148 -2.12 -16.06 -0.45
C ALA A 148 -2.32 -16.04 1.07
N GLU A 149 -1.77 -15.03 1.75
CA GLU A 149 -1.87 -14.87 3.19
C GLU A 149 -3.30 -14.53 3.64
N ILE A 150 -3.96 -13.58 2.97
CA ILE A 150 -5.37 -13.22 3.24
C ILE A 150 -6.26 -14.45 3.09
N ARG A 151 -6.09 -15.21 1.99
CA ARG A 151 -6.84 -16.45 1.76
C ARG A 151 -6.60 -17.47 2.87
N ARG A 152 -5.36 -17.60 3.36
CA ARG A 152 -5.01 -18.54 4.43
C ARG A 152 -5.72 -18.16 5.73
N THR A 153 -5.74 -16.87 6.09
CA THR A 153 -6.45 -16.37 7.26
C THR A 153 -7.95 -16.60 7.14
N GLU A 154 -8.57 -16.24 6.01
CA GLU A 154 -10.01 -16.43 5.78
C GLU A 154 -10.48 -17.90 5.77
N LEU A 155 -9.57 -18.85 5.53
CA LEU A 155 -9.88 -20.29 5.58
C LEU A 155 -9.71 -20.89 6.98
N HIS A 156 -9.01 -20.19 7.87
CA HIS A 156 -8.64 -20.69 9.20
C HIS A 156 -9.37 -19.97 10.35
N ASP A 157 -10.11 -18.89 10.05
CA ASP A 157 -11.15 -18.28 10.90
C ASP A 157 -12.52 -18.95 10.67
#